data_AF-V6JMT7-F1
#
_entry.id   AF-V6JMT7-F1
#
_cell.length_a   1.000
_cell.length_b   1.000
_cell.length_c   1.000
_cell.angle_alpha   90.00
_cell.angle_beta   90.00
_cell.angle_gamma   90.00
#
_symmetry.space_group_name_H-M   'P 1'
#
loop_
_entity.id
_entity.type
_entity.pdbx_description
1 polymer ?
#
loop_
_entity_poly.entity_id
_entity_poly.type
_entity_poly.pdbx_seq_one_letter_code
_entity_poly.pdbx_strand_id
1 'polypeptide(L)'
;MPTTNTGPKLAPLPMQVRPVLGEGIASYIQRLAQANHLSPDELTAVLCPRGRARPPELHLLAQLTNSTVDALRRALPDAPGRVNTDPNRAGPFPQRVDHALPSLFDRVDLLMALGEALHFGVHRNVLRHRYPRLRRHLLRLALQHQPRQHRPPHLR
;
A
#
# COMPACT_ATOMS: atom_id res chain seq x y z
N MET A 1 10.08 0.71 -21.94
CA MET A 1 8.91 0.54 -22.81
C MET A 1 7.67 0.95 -22.04
N PRO A 2 7.05 2.13 -22.29
CA PRO A 2 5.78 2.45 -21.69
C PRO A 2 4.70 1.60 -22.38
N THR A 3 4.04 0.73 -21.62
CA THR A 3 2.92 -0.07 -22.12
C THR A 3 1.73 0.86 -22.39
N THR A 4 1.47 1.18 -23.65
CA THR A 4 0.25 1.86 -24.08
C THR A 4 -0.92 0.89 -23.90
N ASN A 5 -1.63 1.05 -22.79
CA ASN A 5 -2.81 0.27 -22.45
C ASN A 5 -3.96 0.67 -23.39
N THR A 6 -4.18 -0.13 -24.44
CA THR A 6 -5.23 0.03 -25.46
C THR A 6 -6.59 -0.40 -24.89
N GLY A 7 -7.12 0.36 -23.94
CA GLY A 7 -8.54 0.31 -23.57
C GLY A 7 -9.32 1.45 -24.25
N PRO A 8 -10.66 1.38 -24.35
CA PRO A 8 -11.46 2.50 -24.84
C PRO A 8 -11.13 3.75 -24.02
N LYS A 9 -10.72 4.82 -24.71
CA LYS A 9 -10.33 6.08 -24.08
C LYS A 9 -11.58 6.77 -23.57
N LEU A 10 -11.80 6.75 -22.26
CA LEU A 10 -12.88 7.47 -21.61
C LEU A 10 -12.62 8.98 -21.70
N ALA A 11 -13.67 9.73 -22.01
CA ALA A 11 -13.63 11.17 -21.91
C ALA A 11 -13.48 11.58 -20.43
N PRO A 12 -12.62 12.56 -20.12
CA PRO A 12 -12.49 13.05 -18.75
C PRO A 12 -13.82 13.66 -18.30
N LEU A 13 -14.12 13.50 -17.02
CA LEU A 13 -15.30 14.10 -16.40
C LEU A 13 -15.20 15.63 -16.39
N PRO A 14 -16.32 16.36 -16.51
CA PRO A 14 -16.33 17.82 -16.57
C PRO A 14 -15.82 18.46 -15.27
N MET A 15 -16.16 17.90 -14.11
CA MET A 15 -15.65 18.35 -12.82
C MET A 15 -14.56 17.42 -12.30
N GLN A 16 -13.39 18.00 -12.10
CA GLN A 16 -12.20 17.30 -11.64
C GLN A 16 -12.05 17.47 -10.12
N VAL A 17 -12.11 16.35 -9.38
CA VAL A 17 -11.95 16.33 -7.92
C VAL A 17 -10.59 15.77 -7.56
N ARG A 18 -9.83 16.49 -6.74
CA ARG A 18 -8.55 15.99 -6.21
C ARG A 18 -8.78 15.02 -5.05
N PRO A 19 -8.06 13.89 -4.99
CA PRO A 19 -8.14 12.98 -3.84
C PRO A 19 -7.62 13.67 -2.57
N VAL A 20 -8.33 13.47 -1.46
CA VAL A 20 -7.89 13.95 -0.14
C VAL A 20 -6.85 12.98 0.42
N LEU A 21 -5.89 13.52 1.17
CA LEU A 21 -4.81 12.73 1.76
C LEU A 21 -5.37 11.68 2.72
N GLY A 22 -5.15 10.39 2.43
CA GLY A 22 -5.66 9.28 3.24
C GLY A 22 -7.09 8.85 2.92
N GLU A 23 -7.71 9.44 1.89
CA GLU A 23 -9.03 9.05 1.40
C GLU A 23 -8.98 7.70 0.68
N GLY A 24 -9.87 6.78 1.04
CA GLY A 24 -10.01 5.49 0.35
C GLY A 24 -10.67 5.62 -1.04
N ILE A 25 -10.48 4.62 -1.91
CA ILE A 25 -11.00 4.68 -3.29
C ILE A 25 -12.53 4.85 -3.33
N ALA A 26 -13.28 4.13 -2.48
CA ALA A 26 -14.74 4.20 -2.48
C ALA A 26 -15.26 5.61 -2.13
N SER A 27 -14.65 6.27 -1.13
CA SER A 27 -14.99 7.64 -0.75
C SER A 27 -14.64 8.64 -1.84
N TYR A 28 -13.48 8.45 -2.49
CA TYR A 28 -13.07 9.26 -3.63
C TYR A 28 -14.05 9.15 -4.81
N ILE A 29 -14.49 7.94 -5.15
CA ILE A 29 -15.49 7.68 -6.20
C ILE A 29 -16.82 8.37 -5.86
N GLN A 30 -17.28 8.30 -4.61
CA GLN A 30 -18.51 8.97 -4.19
C GLN A 30 -18.44 10.49 -4.38
N ARG A 31 -17.34 11.13 -3.94
CA ARG A 31 -17.17 12.59 -4.14
C ARG A 31 -17.05 12.96 -5.62
N LEU A 32 -16.36 12.13 -6.40
CA LEU A 32 -16.22 12.33 -7.84
C LEU A 32 -17.58 12.21 -8.54
N ALA A 33 -18.40 11.24 -8.15
CA ALA A 33 -19.75 11.07 -8.66
C ALA A 33 -20.64 12.27 -8.29
N GLN A 34 -20.63 12.66 -7.01
CA GLN A 34 -21.38 13.83 -6.52
C GLN A 34 -21.00 15.12 -7.26
N ALA A 35 -19.70 15.37 -7.46
CA ALA A 35 -19.23 16.55 -8.19
C ALA A 35 -19.64 16.55 -9.67
N ASN A 36 -19.86 15.38 -10.27
CA ASN A 36 -20.28 15.27 -11.67
C ASN A 36 -21.78 14.97 -11.82
N HIS A 37 -22.54 15.04 -10.73
CA HIS A 37 -23.98 14.75 -10.69
C HIS A 37 -24.32 13.36 -11.24
N LEU A 38 -23.39 12.40 -11.07
CA LEU A 38 -23.54 11.00 -11.43
C LEU A 38 -23.93 10.18 -10.20
N SER A 39 -24.59 9.05 -10.40
CA SER A 39 -24.72 8.10 -9.29
C SER A 39 -23.38 7.40 -9.02
N PRO A 40 -23.03 7.14 -7.74
CA PRO A 40 -21.83 6.37 -7.41
C PRO A 40 -21.84 4.95 -8.01
N ASP A 41 -23.02 4.36 -8.16
CA ASP A 41 -23.22 3.02 -8.71
C ASP A 41 -22.92 2.96 -10.22
N GLU A 42 -23.36 3.95 -10.99
CA GLU A 42 -23.03 4.07 -12.42
C GLU A 42 -21.53 4.27 -12.62
N LEU A 43 -20.93 5.17 -11.84
CA LEU A 43 -19.50 5.42 -11.91
C LEU A 43 -18.69 4.16 -11.55
N THR A 44 -19.13 3.42 -10.53
CA THR A 44 -18.51 2.15 -10.12
C THR A 44 -18.68 1.07 -11.19
N ALA A 45 -19.82 1.01 -11.88
CA ALA A 45 -20.03 0.06 -12.97
C ALA A 45 -19.05 0.30 -14.13
N VAL A 46 -18.78 1.56 -14.48
CA VAL A 46 -17.78 1.92 -15.49
C VAL A 46 -16.36 1.57 -15.03
N LEU A 47 -16.05 1.80 -13.75
CA LEU A 47 -14.73 1.54 -13.17
C LEU A 47 -14.45 0.06 -12.91
N CYS A 48 -15.47 -0.79 -12.81
CA CYS A 48 -15.36 -2.23 -12.54
C CYS A 48 -15.92 -3.07 -13.71
N PRO A 49 -15.34 -2.99 -14.92
CA PRO A 49 -15.87 -3.71 -16.10
C PRO A 49 -15.84 -5.23 -15.95
N ARG A 50 -15.00 -5.76 -15.05
CA ARG A 50 -14.88 -7.19 -14.74
C ARG A 50 -15.76 -7.64 -13.56
N GLY A 51 -16.71 -6.80 -13.15
CA GLY A 51 -17.67 -7.05 -12.07
C GLY A 51 -17.32 -6.37 -10.74
N ARG A 52 -18.35 -6.04 -9.94
CA ARG A 52 -18.24 -5.32 -8.65
C ARG A 52 -17.40 -6.03 -7.58
N ALA A 53 -17.19 -7.34 -7.71
CA ALA A 53 -16.36 -8.13 -6.79
C ALA A 53 -14.85 -7.92 -6.97
N ARG A 54 -14.43 -7.30 -8.09
CA ARG A 54 -13.03 -6.96 -8.35
C ARG A 54 -12.75 -5.50 -8.03
N PRO A 55 -11.51 -5.16 -7.61
CA PRO A 55 -11.14 -3.78 -7.34
C PRO A 55 -11.27 -2.93 -8.62
N PRO A 56 -11.66 -1.65 -8.50
CA PRO A 56 -11.83 -0.76 -9.64
C PRO A 56 -10.52 -0.59 -10.41
N GLU A 57 -10.64 -0.54 -11.73
CA GLU A 57 -9.49 -0.38 -12.61
C GLU A 57 -8.97 1.07 -12.54
N LEU A 58 -7.82 1.23 -11.87
CA LEU A 58 -7.13 2.52 -11.70
C LEU A 58 -6.85 3.24 -13.03
N HIS A 59 -6.70 2.50 -14.13
CA HIS A 59 -6.46 3.10 -15.44
C HIS A 59 -7.69 3.87 -15.95
N LEU A 60 -8.90 3.34 -15.73
CA LEU A 60 -10.14 4.02 -16.09
C LEU A 60 -10.38 5.24 -15.20
N LEU A 61 -10.08 5.12 -13.90
CA LEU A 61 -10.15 6.24 -12.96
C LEU A 61 -9.17 7.36 -13.37
N ALA A 62 -7.94 7.01 -13.77
CA ALA A 62 -6.94 7.95 -14.28
C ALA A 62 -7.44 8.70 -15.52
N GLN A 63 -8.08 8.00 -16.46
CA GLN A 63 -8.67 8.63 -17.65
C GLN A 63 -9.81 9.60 -17.30
N LEU A 64 -10.74 9.18 -16.44
CA LEU A 64 -11.89 10.01 -16.03
C LEU A 64 -11.45 11.27 -15.26
N THR A 65 -10.39 11.15 -14.47
CA THR A 65 -9.89 12.23 -13.60
C THR A 65 -8.74 13.05 -14.21
N ASN A 66 -8.45 12.84 -15.50
CA ASN A 66 -7.30 13.41 -16.19
C ASN A 66 -5.99 13.37 -15.36
N SER A 67 -5.82 12.28 -14.61
CA SER A 67 -4.74 12.10 -13.64
C SER A 67 -3.88 10.91 -14.05
N THR A 68 -2.64 10.87 -13.57
CA THR A 68 -1.79 9.69 -13.80
C THR A 68 -2.11 8.59 -12.79
N VAL A 69 -1.98 7.32 -13.22
CA VAL A 69 -2.15 6.16 -12.33
C VAL A 69 -1.22 6.25 -11.12
N ASP A 70 0.00 6.77 -11.30
CA ASP A 70 0.97 6.93 -10.22
C ASP A 70 0.58 8.03 -9.23
N ALA A 71 -0.03 9.13 -9.68
CA ALA A 71 -0.56 10.16 -8.79
C ALA A 71 -1.69 9.60 -7.92
N LEU A 72 -2.61 8.83 -8.52
CA LEU A 72 -3.70 8.17 -7.79
C LEU A 72 -3.18 7.13 -6.79
N ARG A 73 -2.16 6.33 -7.16
CA ARG A 73 -1.50 5.37 -6.24
C ARG A 73 -0.83 6.04 -5.06
N ARG A 74 -0.29 7.25 -5.22
CA ARG A 74 0.34 7.99 -4.12
C ARG A 74 -0.71 8.54 -3.17
N ALA A 75 -1.80 9.08 -3.72
CA ALA A 75 -2.86 9.76 -2.96
C ALA A 75 -3.80 8.79 -2.24
N LEU A 76 -4.22 7.71 -2.92
CA LEU A 76 -5.19 6.74 -2.42
C LEU A 76 -4.45 5.57 -1.74
N PRO A 77 -4.72 5.28 -0.45
CA PRO A 77 -4.03 4.22 0.29
C PRO A 77 -4.45 2.82 -0.19
N ASP A 78 -5.70 2.64 -0.63
CA ASP A 78 -6.26 1.35 -1.04
C ASP A 78 -5.96 0.99 -2.50
N ALA A 79 -5.17 1.81 -3.19
CA ALA A 79 -4.95 1.67 -4.62
C ALA A 79 -4.11 0.41 -4.96
N PRO A 80 -4.58 -0.47 -5.86
CA PRO A 80 -3.83 -1.65 -6.22
C PRO A 80 -2.48 -1.32 -6.89
N GLY A 81 -1.43 -2.02 -6.46
CA GLY A 81 -0.07 -1.81 -6.98
C GLY A 81 0.61 -0.55 -6.45
N ARG A 82 0.20 -0.04 -5.28
CA ARG A 82 0.91 1.02 -4.56
C ARG A 82 2.34 0.57 -4.24
N VAL A 83 3.27 1.02 -5.07
CA VAL A 83 4.72 0.96 -4.81
C VAL A 83 4.97 2.00 -3.73
N ASN A 84 5.01 1.59 -2.46
CA ASN A 84 5.50 2.42 -1.35
C ASN A 84 6.91 2.90 -1.71
N THR A 85 6.98 4.07 -2.35
CA THR A 85 8.21 4.76 -2.73
C THR A 85 8.67 5.70 -1.63
N ASP A 86 7.83 5.90 -0.63
CA ASP A 86 8.11 6.75 0.52
C ASP A 86 8.41 5.86 1.75
N PRO A 87 9.69 5.73 2.16
CA PRO A 87 10.09 4.90 3.29
C PRO A 87 9.56 5.44 4.63
N ASN A 88 9.13 6.71 4.71
CA ASN A 88 8.63 7.34 5.93
C ASN A 88 7.13 7.14 6.18
N ARG A 89 6.41 6.54 5.23
CA ARG A 89 4.95 6.33 5.31
C ARG A 89 4.54 4.88 5.58
N ALA A 90 5.52 4.04 5.91
CA ALA A 90 5.29 2.67 6.33
C ALA A 90 4.56 2.68 7.68
N GLY A 91 3.31 2.24 7.70
CA GLY A 91 2.75 1.65 8.90
C GLY A 91 3.64 0.48 9.37
N PRO A 92 3.37 -0.12 10.55
CA PRO A 92 4.23 -1.14 11.16
C PRO A 92 4.43 -2.41 10.34
N PHE A 93 3.74 -2.55 9.20
CA PHE A 93 3.86 -3.70 8.30
C PHE A 93 4.26 -3.30 6.88
N PRO A 94 5.35 -3.86 6.35
CA PRO A 94 5.64 -3.79 4.94
C PRO A 94 4.82 -4.84 4.19
N GLN A 95 3.70 -4.41 3.59
CA GLN A 95 2.84 -5.21 2.70
C GLN A 95 3.60 -5.90 1.55
N ARG A 96 4.79 -5.40 1.20
CA ARG A 96 5.69 -6.03 0.21
C ARG A 96 6.24 -7.40 0.63
N VAL A 97 6.25 -7.69 1.93
CA VAL A 97 6.80 -8.95 2.45
C VAL A 97 5.81 -10.10 2.32
N ASP A 98 4.50 -9.80 2.34
CA ASP A 98 3.44 -10.80 2.19
C ASP A 98 3.48 -11.50 0.82
N HIS A 99 3.91 -10.79 -0.23
CA HIS A 99 4.05 -11.38 -1.57
C HIS A 99 5.41 -12.03 -1.83
N ALA A 100 6.44 -11.72 -1.03
CA ALA A 100 7.80 -12.23 -1.21
C ALA A 100 8.09 -13.51 -0.39
N LEU A 101 7.19 -13.84 0.56
CA LEU A 101 7.28 -15.05 1.38
C LEU A 101 6.34 -16.14 0.85
N PRO A 102 6.88 -17.22 0.25
CA PRO A 102 6.08 -18.27 -0.37
C PRO A 102 5.40 -19.19 0.65
N SER A 103 5.94 -19.30 1.87
CA SER A 103 5.44 -20.23 2.91
C SER A 103 4.75 -19.50 4.05
N LEU A 104 3.62 -20.04 4.51
CA LEU A 104 2.92 -19.58 5.73
C LEU A 104 3.84 -19.65 6.96
N PHE A 105 4.68 -20.68 7.05
CA PHE A 105 5.64 -20.82 8.15
C PHE A 105 6.64 -19.65 8.21
N ASP A 106 7.16 -19.22 7.06
CA ASP A 106 8.10 -18.09 7.01
C ASP A 106 7.44 -16.76 7.42
N ARG A 107 6.13 -16.61 7.17
CA ARG A 107 5.36 -15.43 7.60
C ARG A 107 5.16 -15.42 9.11
N VAL A 108 4.81 -16.56 9.70
CA VAL A 108 4.66 -16.69 11.15
C VAL A 108 5.99 -16.44 11.85
N ASP A 109 7.08 -17.02 11.36
CA ASP A 109 8.42 -16.79 11.90
C ASP A 109 8.80 -15.31 11.84
N LEU A 110 8.47 -14.61 10.74
CA LEU A 110 8.72 -13.18 10.61
C LEU A 110 7.90 -12.34 11.60
N LEU A 111 6.61 -12.67 11.77
CA LEU A 111 5.74 -11.98 12.72
C LEU A 111 6.23 -12.14 14.15
N MET A 112 6.68 -13.34 14.52
CA MET A 112 7.28 -13.61 15.82
C MET A 112 8.58 -12.82 16.00
N ALA A 113 9.46 -12.80 14.99
CA ALA A 113 10.70 -12.03 15.03
C ALA A 113 10.46 -10.51 15.13
N LEU A 114 9.44 -9.99 14.45
CA LEU A 114 8.99 -8.60 14.56
C LEU A 114 8.48 -8.28 15.96
N GLY A 115 7.62 -9.13 16.51
CA GLY A 115 7.11 -8.99 17.88
C GLY A 115 8.23 -8.95 18.92
N GLU A 116 9.20 -9.87 18.81
CA GLU A 116 10.37 -9.88 19.69
C GLU A 116 11.24 -8.64 19.53
N ALA A 117 11.52 -8.21 18.30
CA ALA A 117 12.32 -7.03 18.02
C ALA A 117 11.67 -5.75 18.58
N LEU A 118 10.35 -5.64 18.48
CA LEU A 118 9.57 -4.52 19.00
C LEU A 118 9.51 -4.51 20.54
N HIS A 119 9.34 -5.67 21.17
CA HIS A 119 9.09 -5.75 22.61
C HIS A 119 10.38 -5.81 23.45
N PHE A 120 11.39 -6.54 22.98
CA PHE A 120 12.62 -6.81 23.74
C PHE A 120 13.87 -6.12 23.18
N GLY A 121 13.78 -5.49 22.00
CA GLY A 121 14.92 -4.79 21.39
C GLY A 121 16.10 -5.72 21.08
N VAL A 122 15.82 -6.91 20.54
CA VAL A 122 16.80 -7.99 20.37
C VAL A 122 17.76 -7.73 19.21
N HIS A 123 19.04 -8.08 19.38
CA HIS A 123 20.06 -7.90 18.35
C HIS A 123 19.93 -8.93 17.20
N ARG A 124 20.32 -8.54 15.98
CA ARG A 124 20.22 -9.33 14.73
C ARG A 124 20.73 -10.77 14.82
N ASN A 125 21.80 -10.99 15.57
CA ASN A 125 22.44 -12.31 15.68
C ASN A 125 21.59 -13.29 16.49
N VAL A 126 20.84 -12.81 17.48
CA VAL A 126 19.95 -13.63 18.30
C VAL A 126 18.76 -14.10 17.46
N LEU A 127 18.14 -13.18 16.71
CA LEU A 127 17.05 -13.51 15.79
C LEU A 127 17.49 -14.48 14.69
N ARG A 128 18.74 -14.37 14.21
CA ARG A 128 19.31 -15.29 13.21
C ARG A 128 19.53 -16.70 13.76
N HIS A 129 19.91 -16.84 15.02
CA HIS A 129 20.05 -18.16 15.65
C HIS A 129 18.71 -18.79 15.97
N ARG A 130 17.72 -17.99 16.40
CA ARG A 130 16.36 -18.46 16.73
C ARG A 130 15.55 -18.81 15.48
N TYR A 131 15.76 -18.07 14.39
CA TYR A 131 15.08 -18.26 13.12
C TYR A 131 16.07 -18.44 11.96
N PRO A 132 16.72 -19.62 11.85
CA PRO A 132 17.75 -19.86 10.84
C PRO A 132 17.20 -19.92 9.40
N ARG A 133 15.90 -20.20 9.25
CA ARG A 133 15.21 -20.29 7.94
C ARG A 133 14.85 -18.93 7.37
N LEU A 134 14.78 -17.89 8.20
CA LEU A 134 14.43 -16.54 7.78
C LEU A 134 15.58 -15.89 6.98
N ARG A 135 15.27 -15.41 5.77
CA ARG A 135 16.25 -14.70 4.93
C ARG A 135 16.77 -13.44 5.63
N ARG A 136 18.07 -13.15 5.45
CA ARG A 136 18.76 -11.99 6.06
C ARG A 136 18.06 -10.65 5.85
N HIS A 137 17.41 -10.46 4.71
CA HIS A 137 16.65 -9.25 4.39
C HIS A 137 15.44 -9.07 5.32
N LEU A 138 14.76 -10.16 5.68
CA LEU A 138 13.56 -10.14 6.52
C LEU A 138 13.90 -9.83 7.98
N LEU A 139 15.01 -10.39 8.48
CA LEU A 139 15.55 -10.02 9.80
C LEU A 139 15.97 -8.55 9.86
N ARG A 140 16.52 -8.01 8.77
CA ARG A 140 16.87 -6.58 8.69
C ARG A 140 15.61 -5.71 8.76
N LEU A 141 14.55 -6.17 8.10
CA LEU A 141 13.25 -5.50 8.10
C LEU A 141 12.61 -5.54 9.50
N ALA A 142 12.69 -6.66 10.22
CA ALA A 142 12.24 -6.75 11.61
C ALA A 142 12.92 -5.71 12.52
N LEU A 143 14.22 -5.48 12.32
CA LEU A 143 15.00 -4.49 13.07
C LEU A 143 14.78 -3.05 12.61
N GLN A 144 14.34 -2.81 11.38
CA GLN A 144 14.03 -1.46 10.88
C GLN A 144 12.82 -0.85 11.59
N HIS A 145 11.89 -1.69 12.05
CA HIS A 145 10.73 -1.28 12.82
C HIS A 145 11.00 -1.20 14.33
N GLN A 146 12.22 -1.54 14.78
CA GLN A 146 12.58 -1.37 16.18
C GLN A 146 12.43 0.12 16.54
N PRO A 147 11.63 0.45 17.57
CA PRO A 147 11.59 1.83 18.06
C PRO A 147 13.02 2.21 18.42
N ARG A 148 13.50 3.35 17.88
CA ARG A 148 14.83 3.88 18.22
C ARG A 148 14.90 3.89 19.73
N GLN A 149 15.72 3.00 20.32
CA GLN A 149 15.87 2.95 21.76
C GLN A 149 16.33 4.33 22.19
N HIS A 150 15.49 5.02 22.97
CA HIS A 150 15.87 6.24 23.63
C HIS A 150 17.11 5.89 24.46
N ARG A 151 18.27 6.35 24.00
CA ARG A 151 19.53 6.21 24.72
C ARG A 151 19.31 6.85 26.10
N PRO A 152 19.36 6.10 27.22
CA PRO A 152 19.17 6.72 28.52
C PRO A 152 20.30 7.75 28.72
N PRO A 153 19.99 9.00 29.05
CA PRO A 153 20.99 10.06 29.13
C PRO A 153 21.68 10.07 30.49
N HIS A 154 22.23 8.96 30.98
CA HIS A 154 22.88 8.98 32.30
C HIS A 154 24.12 8.07 32.35
N LEU A 155 25.25 8.65 31.93
CA LEU A 155 26.58 8.37 32.49
C LEU A 155 27.37 9.69 32.44
N ARG A 156 27.20 10.48 33.50
CA ARG A 156 28.18 11.43 34.01
C ARG A 156 28.09 11.41 35.53
#